data_AF-A0A7C8DSC2-F1
#
_entry.id   AF-A0A7C8DSC2-F1
#
_cell.length_a   1.000
_cell.length_b   1.000
_cell.length_c   1.000
_cell.angle_alpha   90.00
_cell.angle_beta   90.00
_cell.angle_gamma   90.00
#
_symmetry.space_group_name_H-M   'P 1'
#
loop_
_entity.id
_entity.type
_entity.pdbx_description
1 polymer ?
#
loop_
_entity_poly.entity_id
_entity_poly.type
_entity_poly.pdbx_seq_one_letter_code
_entity_poly.pdbx_strand_id
1 'polypeptide(L)' 'MKYDLKEVEKGRKYKITFQPIPGSEKTYRGFLTLKTNYEEQPEIKFVIRAHFTTAADLGK' A
#
# COMPACT_ATOMS: atom_id res chain seq x y z
N MET A 1 -5.47 6.65 -7.10
CA MET A 1 -5.19 5.35 -6.44
C MET A 1 -5.95 5.28 -5.13
N LYS A 2 -6.76 4.23 -4.92
CA LYS A 2 -7.50 4.03 -3.66
C LYS A 2 -6.74 2.99 -2.83
N TYR A 3 -6.56 3.24 -1.54
CA TYR A 3 -5.96 2.26 -0.63
C TYR A 3 -6.95 1.98 0.51
N ASP A 4 -7.06 0.71 0.87
CA ASP A 4 -7.85 0.24 2.01
C ASP A 4 -6.89 -0.36 3.03
N LEU A 5 -6.98 0.09 4.28
CA LEU A 5 -6.19 -0.43 5.40
C LEU A 5 -7.13 -1.20 6.32
N LYS A 6 -6.94 -2.51 6.41
CA LYS A 6 -7.67 -3.36 7.36
C LYS A 6 -6.73 -3.94 8.39
N GLU A 7 -7.10 -3.80 9.65
CA GLU A 7 -6.45 -4.51 10.75
C GLU A 7 -6.92 -5.97 10.73
N VAL A 8 -5.99 -6.90 10.51
CA VAL A 8 -6.26 -8.36 10.46
C VAL A 8 -6.00 -8.99 11.82
N GLU A 9 -4.95 -8.55 12.50
CA GLU A 9 -4.71 -8.84 13.92
C GLU A 9 -4.45 -7.52 14.64
N LYS A 10 -5.23 -7.26 15.68
CA LYS A 10 -5.15 -6.01 16.46
C LYS A 10 -3.74 -5.77 16.98
N GLY A 11 -3.14 -4.67 16.55
CA GLY A 11 -1.78 -4.29 16.95
C GLY A 11 -0.66 -5.21 16.43
N ARG A 12 -0.94 -6.10 15.47
CA ARG A 12 0.06 -7.07 14.96
C ARG A 12 0.12 -7.19 13.45
N LYS A 13 -1.02 -7.28 12.76
CA LYS A 13 -1.06 -7.45 11.31
C LYS A 13 -2.06 -6.50 10.67
N TYR A 14 -1.57 -5.72 9.73
CA TYR A 14 -2.35 -4.83 8.91
C TYR A 14 -2.27 -5.29 7.46
N LYS A 15 -3.42 -5.43 6.80
CA LYS A 15 -3.52 -5.71 5.38
C LYS A 15 -3.85 -4.43 4.65
N ILE A 16 -2.93 -3.99 3.80
CA ILE A 16 -3.14 -2.84 2.92
C ILE A 16 -3.49 -3.38 1.54
N THR A 17 -4.65 -3.00 1.03
CA THR A 17 -5.09 -3.34 -0.32
C THR A 17 -5.03 -2.09 -1.18
N PHE A 18 -4.17 -2.10 -2.18
CA PHE A 18 -4.05 -1.02 -3.15
C PHE A 18 -4.89 -1.33 -4.38
N GLN A 19 -5.86 -0.46 -4.68
CA GLN A 19 -6.70 -0.58 -5.86
C GLN A 19 -6.29 0.50 -6.88
N PRO A 20 -5.83 0.09 -8.08
CA PRO A 20 -5.58 1.05 -9.15
C PRO A 20 -6.92 1.64 -9.60
N ILE A 21 -6.96 2.96 -9.81
CA ILE A 21 -8.10 3.61 -10.45
C ILE A 21 -7.86 3.50 -11.96
N PRO A 22 -8.84 3.04 -12.77
CA PRO A 22 -8.68 3.00 -14.22
C PRO A 22 -8.29 4.38 -14.75
N GLY A 23 -7.18 4.45 -15.49
CA GLY A 23 -6.59 5.71 -15.98
C GLY A 23 -5.53 6.36 -15.09
N SER A 24 -5.20 5.78 -13.92
CA SER A 24 -4.05 6.20 -13.11
C SER A 24 -2.73 5.60 -13.63
N GLU A 25 -1.62 6.26 -13.27
CA GLU A 25 -0.25 5.86 -13.59
C GLU A 25 0.04 4.39 -13.24
N LYS A 26 0.71 3.66 -14.15
CA LYS A 26 1.09 2.24 -13.98
C LYS A 26 1.99 2.02 -12.77
N THR A 27 2.74 3.02 -12.35
CA THR A 27 3.69 2.90 -11.23
C THR A 27 3.28 3.84 -10.12
N TYR A 28 3.08 3.28 -8.93
CA TYR A 28 2.91 4.05 -7.72
C TYR A 28 4.15 3.97 -6.85
N ARG A 29 4.69 5.13 -6.51
CA ARG A 29 5.79 5.27 -5.57
C ARG A 29 5.37 6.24 -4.49
N GLY A 30 5.20 5.72 -3.28
CA GLY A 30 4.68 6.49 -2.16
C GLY A 30 5.21 6.00 -0.83
N PHE A 31 4.70 6.60 0.24
CA PHE A 31 5.05 6.27 1.60
C PHE A 31 3.78 6.00 2.39
N LEU A 32 3.77 4.91 3.15
CA LEU A 32 2.74 4.62 4.13
C LEU A 32 3.33 4.83 5.51
N THR A 33 2.89 5.89 6.19
CA THR A 33 3.25 6.12 7.60
C THR A 33 2.16 5.53 8.48
N LEU A 34 2.51 4.53 9.29
CA LEU A 34 1.65 3.97 10.32
C LEU A 34 2.04 4.57 11.67
N LYS A 35 1.07 5.17 12.36
CA LYS A 35 1.24 5.54 13.76
C LYS A 35 1.03 4.30 14.62
N THR A 36 1.99 4.02 15.49
CA THR A 36 1.95 2.90 16.42
C THR A 36 2.00 3.43 17.85
N ASN A 37 1.58 2.57 18.79
CA ASN A 37 1.70 2.86 20.22
C ASN A 37 2.99 2.27 20.82
N TYR A 38 3.98 1.94 19.99
CA TYR A 38 5.30 1.51 20.46
C TYR A 38 6.12 2.74 20.81
N GLU A 39 6.46 2.94 22.09
CA GLU A 39 7.23 4.10 22.55
C GLU A 39 8.59 4.23 21.86
N GLU A 40 9.21 3.10 21.51
CA GLU A 40 10.48 3.06 20.79
C GLU A 40 10.35 3.44 19.31
N GLN A 41 9.18 3.22 18.69
CA GLN A 41 8.92 3.48 17.26
C GLN A 41 7.47 3.95 17.02
N PRO A 42 7.14 5.19 17.43
CA PRO A 42 5.76 5.69 17.36
C PRO A 42 5.26 5.88 15.92
N GLU A 43 6.17 5.96 14.95
CA GLU A 43 5.84 6.09 13.53
C GLU A 43 6.69 5.14 12.70
N ILE A 44 6.04 4.21 12.01
CA ILE A 44 6.70 3.30 11.07
C ILE A 44 6.37 3.73 9.65
N LYS A 45 7.39 4.17 8.92
CA LYS A 45 7.28 4.61 7.53
C LYS A 45 7.69 3.49 6.58
N PHE A 46 6.74 2.98 5.82
CA PHE A 46 6.97 1.98 4.77
C PHE A 46 7.05 2.66 3.41
N VAL A 47 8.08 2.33 2.63
CA VAL A 47 8.19 2.78 1.24
C VAL A 47 7.43 1.79 0.36
N ILE A 48 6.37 2.26 -0.30
CA ILE A 48 5.57 1.45 -1.21
C ILE A 48 6.05 1.73 -2.64
N ARG A 49 6.47 0.67 -3.33
CA ARG A 49 6.74 0.68 -4.77
C ARG A 49 5.85 -0.37 -5.41
N ALA A 50 4.79 0.05 -6.06
CA ALA A 50 3.85 -0.83 -6.73
C ALA A 50 3.89 -0.56 -8.24
N HIS A 51 3.96 -1.63 -9.02
CA HIS A 51 3.81 -1.57 -10.46
C HIS A 51 2.55 -2.36 -10.83
N PHE A 52 1.54 -1.65 -11.32
CA PHE A 52 0.27 -2.22 -11.74
C PHE A 52 0.38 -2.59 -13.21
N THR A 53 0.57 -3.88 -13.49
CA THR A 53 0.46 -4.42 -14.84
C THR A 53 -1.00 -4.75 -15.13
N THR A 54 -1.61 -4.07 -16.10
CA THR A 54 -2.88 -4.50 -16.67
C THR A 54 -2.63 -5.71 -17.58
N ALA A 55 -3.61 -6.60 -17.72
CA ALA A 55 -3.51 -7.74 -18.64
C ALA A 55 -3.26 -7.33 -20.11
N ALA A 56 -3.60 -6.09 -20.46
CA ALA A 56 -3.30 -5.48 -21.77
C ALA A 56 -1.80 -5.16 -21.98
N ASP A 57 -1.00 -5.07 -20.91
CA ASP A 57 0.45 -4.84 -20.97
C ASP A 57 1.24 -6.15 -21.16
N LEU A 58 0.62 -7.29 -20.83
CA LEU A 58 1.11 -8.65 -21.06
C LEU A 58 0.78 -9.13 -22.49
N GLY A 59 0.93 -8.24 -23.46
CA GLY A 59 0.80 -8.57 -24.88
C GLY A 59 1.82 -9.63 -25.27
N LYS A 60 1.32 -10.79 -25.67
CA LYS A 60 2.03 -11.81 -26.44
C LYS A 60 1.67 -11.63 -27.91
#